data_AF-A0AAD5K029-F1
#
_entry.id   AF-A0AAD5K029-F1
#
_cell.length_a   1.000
_cell.length_b   1.000
_cell.length_c   1.000
_cell.angle_alpha   90.00
_cell.angle_beta   90.00
_cell.angle_gamma   90.00
#
_symmetry.space_group_name_H-M   'P 1'
#
loop_
_entity.id
_entity.type
_entity.pdbx_description
1 polymer ?
#
loop_
_entity_poly.entity_id
_entity_poly.type
_entity_poly.pdbx_seq_one_letter_code
_entity_poly.pdbx_strand_id
1 'polypeptide(L)'
;MEGDVIASWLFELLQEKQSEETWDDLCTALLKTDEEDANNERINVIRNEITLTDPNIMGPIDRPFYLGMARTIAYCFHNNELPPNLVRNPIHLLVVTNIERLGMIQKQLRTIEHSKNGLQQLLFNTLSHEDWRIFLHIRTTAGGNTFHVMPPSLNECIDTFTRVYQKPNAKPRRHGQQYQLSVGAKALSKHWHRDREEQFWGVCTGTETKKNEHANQILIKILSDPVWINLHSLPHDRTVYEIRQSQGYGVRWTIDEKGGAWDFRGFLEPQMEDGHASKWVH
;
A
#
# COMPACT_ATOMS: atom_id res chain seq x y z
N MET A 1 -25.17 -10.02 -0.21
CA MET A 1 -25.28 -8.93 0.76
C MET A 1 -24.67 -7.71 0.09
N GLU A 2 -25.43 -6.63 -0.10
CA GLU A 2 -24.91 -5.43 -0.75
C GLU A 2 -23.77 -4.86 0.10
N GLY A 3 -22.64 -4.51 -0.53
CA GLY A 3 -21.44 -4.03 0.18
C GLY A 3 -21.73 -2.84 1.11
N ASP A 4 -22.76 -2.06 0.80
CA ASP A 4 -23.26 -0.94 1.60
C ASP A 4 -23.77 -1.37 2.98
N VAL A 5 -24.40 -2.54 3.09
CA VAL A 5 -24.88 -3.08 4.37
C VAL A 5 -23.70 -3.43 5.28
N ILE A 6 -22.66 -4.08 4.73
CA ILE A 6 -21.45 -4.44 5.49
C ILE A 6 -20.68 -3.19 5.87
N ALA A 7 -20.58 -2.19 4.99
CA ALA A 7 -19.97 -0.91 5.31
C ALA A 7 -20.69 -0.20 6.46
N SER A 8 -22.03 -0.19 6.46
CA SER A 8 -22.84 0.37 7.55
C SER A 8 -22.60 -0.36 8.87
N TRP A 9 -22.65 -1.70 8.86
CA TRP A 9 -22.40 -2.50 10.06
C TRP A 9 -20.99 -2.27 10.61
N LEU A 10 -19.99 -2.25 9.74
CA LEU A 10 -18.61 -2.01 10.13
C LEU A 10 -18.46 -0.61 10.72
N PHE A 11 -19.01 0.42 10.08
CA PHE A 11 -18.95 1.79 10.59
C PHE A 11 -19.52 1.90 12.02
N GLU A 12 -20.71 1.37 12.25
CA GLU A 12 -21.34 1.35 13.59
C GLU A 12 -20.48 0.62 14.62
N LEU A 13 -20.00 -0.59 14.28
CA LEU A 13 -19.16 -1.38 15.18
C LEU A 13 -17.85 -0.67 15.53
N LEU A 14 -17.20 -0.02 14.56
CA LEU A 14 -15.98 0.74 14.80
C LEU A 14 -16.28 1.90 15.76
N GLN A 15 -17.36 2.66 15.55
CA GLN A 15 -17.74 3.76 16.44
C GLN A 15 -18.03 3.27 17.87
N GLU A 16 -18.75 2.16 18.02
CA GLU A 16 -19.03 1.54 19.33
C GLU A 16 -17.72 1.18 20.06
N LYS A 17 -16.73 0.69 19.32
CA LYS A 17 -15.46 0.16 19.84
C LYS A 17 -14.33 1.18 19.99
N GLN A 18 -14.50 2.43 19.52
CA GLN A 18 -13.55 3.52 19.77
C GLN A 18 -13.41 3.85 21.27
N SER A 19 -14.40 3.51 22.09
CA SER A 19 -14.33 3.74 23.54
C SER A 19 -13.61 2.62 24.32
N GLU A 20 -13.25 1.53 23.65
CA GLU A 20 -12.56 0.38 24.27
C GLU A 20 -11.05 0.52 24.10
N GLU A 21 -10.32 0.65 25.21
CA GLU A 21 -8.85 0.88 25.23
C GLU A 21 -8.07 -0.12 24.37
N THR A 22 -8.56 -1.36 24.24
CA THR A 22 -7.91 -2.36 23.39
C THR A 22 -7.98 -1.99 21.90
N TRP A 23 -9.08 -1.42 21.41
CA TRP A 23 -9.38 -1.27 19.99
C TRP A 23 -9.41 0.18 19.49
N ASP A 24 -9.36 1.16 20.40
CA ASP A 24 -9.51 2.58 20.09
C ASP A 24 -8.62 3.03 18.93
N ASP A 25 -7.30 2.85 19.04
CA ASP A 25 -6.33 3.28 18.03
C ASP A 25 -6.65 2.72 16.63
N LEU A 26 -6.99 1.43 16.54
CA LEU A 26 -7.28 0.76 15.28
C LEU A 26 -8.61 1.25 14.68
N CYS A 27 -9.65 1.30 15.49
CA CYS A 27 -10.98 1.79 15.08
C CYS A 27 -10.91 3.24 14.61
N THR A 28 -10.24 4.09 15.39
CA THR A 28 -10.01 5.50 15.07
C THR A 28 -9.24 5.66 13.77
N ALA A 29 -8.19 4.86 13.56
CA ALA A 29 -7.39 4.97 12.34
C ALA A 29 -8.10 4.44 11.08
N LEU A 30 -9.04 3.48 11.22
CA LEU A 30 -9.88 2.99 10.12
C LEU A 30 -10.99 3.98 9.73
N LEU A 31 -11.53 4.71 10.70
CA LEU A 31 -12.57 5.73 10.49
C LEU A 31 -12.00 7.06 9.97
N LYS A 32 -10.70 7.31 10.17
CA LYS A 32 -10.04 8.53 9.72
C LYS A 32 -10.22 8.73 8.20
N THR A 33 -10.80 9.87 7.82
CA THR A 33 -10.89 10.32 6.43
C THR A 33 -9.59 11.02 6.00
N ASP A 34 -9.33 11.10 4.70
CA ASP A 34 -8.34 12.06 4.20
C ASP A 34 -8.83 13.48 4.58
N GLU A 35 -7.91 14.39 4.92
CA GLU A 35 -8.24 15.82 4.98
C GLU A 35 -8.67 16.27 3.57
N GLU A 36 -9.49 17.32 3.44
CA GLU A 36 -10.06 17.80 2.17
C GLU A 36 -8.98 18.35 1.20
N ASP A 37 -8.11 17.48 0.69
CA ASP A 37 -7.21 17.73 -0.44
C ASP A 37 -7.82 17.23 -1.76
N ALA A 38 -9.14 17.02 -1.80
CA ALA A 38 -9.93 16.54 -2.94
C ALA A 38 -9.73 17.35 -4.24
N ASN A 39 -9.13 18.54 -4.15
CA ASN A 39 -8.84 19.43 -5.27
C ASN A 39 -7.38 19.41 -5.77
N ASN A 40 -6.55 18.46 -5.33
CA ASN A 40 -5.22 18.32 -5.91
C ASN A 40 -5.32 17.67 -7.31
N GLU A 41 -5.49 18.49 -8.34
CA GLU A 41 -5.61 18.10 -9.75
C GLU A 41 -4.52 17.09 -10.16
N ARG A 42 -3.30 17.27 -9.65
CA ARG A 42 -2.17 16.39 -9.96
C ARG A 42 -2.33 14.99 -9.39
N ILE A 43 -2.88 14.86 -8.18
CA ILE A 43 -3.21 13.56 -7.58
C ILE A 43 -4.33 12.90 -8.38
N ASN A 44 -5.38 13.66 -8.69
CA ASN A 44 -6.55 13.16 -9.41
C ASN A 44 -6.19 12.64 -10.81
N VAL A 45 -5.32 13.32 -11.56
CA VAL A 45 -4.85 12.85 -12.87
C VAL A 45 -4.21 11.47 -12.77
N ILE A 46 -3.23 11.31 -11.88
CA ILE A 46 -2.52 10.02 -11.72
C ILE A 46 -3.49 8.94 -11.24
N ARG A 47 -4.31 9.27 -10.25
CA ARG A 47 -5.29 8.36 -9.66
C ARG A 47 -6.27 7.83 -10.70
N ASN A 48 -6.80 8.70 -11.54
CA ASN A 48 -7.79 8.33 -12.57
C ASN A 48 -7.18 7.45 -13.67
N GLU A 49 -5.86 7.47 -13.86
CA GLU A 49 -5.16 6.59 -14.79
C GLU A 49 -4.85 5.20 -14.20
N ILE A 50 -4.92 5.03 -12.87
CA ILE A 50 -4.74 3.72 -12.23
C ILE A 50 -5.97 2.86 -12.52
N THR A 51 -5.80 1.91 -13.44
CA THR A 51 -6.81 0.92 -13.80
C THR A 51 -6.28 -0.45 -13.45
N LEU A 52 -6.92 -1.12 -12.47
CA LEU A 52 -6.50 -2.44 -12.01
C LEU A 52 -6.62 -3.46 -13.14
N THR A 53 -5.55 -4.23 -13.37
CA THR A 53 -5.47 -5.27 -14.40
C THR A 53 -6.38 -6.46 -14.08
N ASP A 54 -6.53 -6.78 -12.80
CA ASP A 54 -7.43 -7.83 -12.30
C ASP A 54 -8.46 -7.19 -11.35
N PRO A 55 -9.77 -7.31 -11.64
CA PRO A 55 -10.83 -6.75 -10.79
C PRO A 55 -10.90 -7.40 -9.39
N ASN A 56 -10.26 -8.57 -9.19
CA ASN A 56 -10.18 -9.25 -7.90
C ASN A 56 -8.98 -8.79 -7.06
N ILE A 57 -8.04 -8.06 -7.65
CA ILE A 57 -6.94 -7.44 -6.91
C ILE A 57 -7.45 -6.11 -6.37
N MET A 58 -7.26 -5.87 -5.08
CA MET A 58 -7.44 -4.54 -4.51
C MET A 58 -6.05 -3.92 -4.36
N GLY A 59 -5.86 -2.76 -4.98
CA GLY A 59 -4.64 -1.98 -4.84
C GLY A 59 -4.53 -1.25 -3.51
N PRO A 60 -3.63 -0.26 -3.41
CA PRO A 60 -3.59 0.65 -2.26
C PRO A 60 -4.98 1.25 -2.00
N ILE A 61 -5.41 1.21 -0.74
CA ILE A 61 -6.76 1.58 -0.34
C ILE A 61 -6.81 3.07 0.02
N ASP A 62 -7.97 3.69 -0.16
CA ASP A 62 -8.25 5.05 0.24
C ASP A 62 -8.74 5.17 1.67
N ARG A 63 -8.57 6.36 2.25
CA ARG A 63 -9.32 6.71 3.45
C ARG A 63 -10.78 7.06 3.09
N PRO A 64 -11.73 6.80 3.99
CA PRO A 64 -11.55 6.06 5.23
C PRO A 64 -11.39 4.55 4.98
N PHE A 65 -10.39 3.95 5.61
CA PHE A 65 -9.95 2.58 5.29
C PHE A 65 -11.02 1.52 5.55
N TYR A 66 -11.97 1.78 6.46
CA TYR A 66 -13.05 0.84 6.73
C TYR A 66 -13.89 0.54 5.47
N LEU A 67 -13.98 1.45 4.49
CA LEU A 67 -14.72 1.20 3.25
C LEU A 67 -14.02 0.15 2.38
N GLY A 68 -12.69 0.22 2.26
CA GLY A 68 -11.92 -0.83 1.59
C GLY A 68 -12.04 -2.16 2.34
N MET A 69 -11.88 -2.13 3.66
CA MET A 69 -12.05 -3.30 4.51
C MET A 69 -13.44 -3.94 4.36
N ALA A 70 -14.51 -3.13 4.31
CA ALA A 70 -15.87 -3.60 4.11
C ALA A 70 -16.05 -4.31 2.76
N ARG A 71 -15.41 -3.83 1.68
CA ARG A 71 -15.42 -4.51 0.37
C ARG A 71 -14.77 -5.88 0.44
N THR A 72 -13.64 -6.00 1.13
CA THR A 72 -12.97 -7.30 1.32
C THR A 72 -13.79 -8.23 2.19
N ILE A 73 -14.41 -7.73 3.26
CA ILE A 73 -15.33 -8.54 4.08
C ILE A 73 -16.56 -8.97 3.27
N ALA A 74 -17.11 -8.10 2.43
CA ALA A 74 -18.22 -8.44 1.54
C ALA A 74 -17.87 -9.55 0.56
N TYR A 75 -16.66 -9.49 -0.02
CA TYR A 75 -16.12 -10.60 -0.79
C TYR A 75 -16.05 -11.89 0.05
N CYS A 76 -15.53 -11.80 1.28
CA CYS A 76 -15.38 -12.96 2.15
C CYS A 76 -16.73 -13.59 2.52
N PHE A 77 -17.74 -12.79 2.86
CA PHE A 77 -19.09 -13.28 3.18
C PHE A 77 -19.80 -13.82 1.94
N HIS A 78 -19.53 -13.28 0.75
CA HIS A 78 -20.11 -13.81 -0.48
C HIS A 78 -19.54 -15.18 -0.84
N ASN A 79 -18.22 -15.34 -0.72
CA ASN A 79 -17.51 -16.54 -1.18
C ASN A 79 -17.21 -17.55 -0.07
N ASN A 80 -17.42 -17.19 1.20
CA ASN A 80 -16.96 -17.93 2.38
C ASN A 80 -15.43 -18.16 2.41
N GLU A 81 -14.67 -17.25 1.79
CA GLU A 81 -13.22 -17.35 1.70
C GLU A 81 -12.48 -16.03 1.55
N LEU A 82 -11.20 -16.06 1.96
CA LEU A 82 -10.29 -14.96 1.72
C LEU A 82 -10.03 -14.82 0.22
N PRO A 83 -9.83 -13.59 -0.28
CA PRO A 83 -9.39 -13.35 -1.65
C PRO A 83 -8.19 -14.22 -2.04
N PRO A 84 -8.22 -14.94 -3.19
CA PRO A 84 -7.16 -15.88 -3.58
C PRO A 84 -5.77 -15.25 -3.66
N ASN A 85 -5.70 -13.98 -4.04
CA ASN A 85 -4.44 -13.22 -4.09
C ASN A 85 -3.81 -13.08 -2.70
N LEU A 86 -4.58 -13.05 -1.59
CA LEU A 86 -4.01 -12.96 -0.24
C LEU A 86 -3.46 -14.28 0.29
N VAL A 87 -4.01 -15.40 -0.20
CA VAL A 87 -3.62 -16.75 0.23
C VAL A 87 -2.45 -17.28 -0.60
N ARG A 88 -2.37 -16.90 -1.89
CA ARG A 88 -1.29 -17.30 -2.79
C ARG A 88 -0.09 -16.38 -2.62
N ASN A 89 1.09 -16.91 -2.93
CA ASN A 89 2.31 -16.13 -3.06
C ASN A 89 2.65 -15.91 -4.55
N PRO A 90 2.36 -14.73 -5.11
CA PRO A 90 2.56 -14.47 -6.54
C PRO A 90 4.01 -14.09 -6.88
N ILE A 91 4.85 -13.72 -5.90
CA ILE A 91 6.22 -13.26 -6.15
C ILE A 91 7.22 -14.25 -5.53
N HIS A 92 8.00 -14.89 -6.40
CA HIS A 92 9.09 -15.77 -5.99
C HIS A 92 10.07 -15.02 -5.06
N LEU A 93 10.61 -15.71 -4.04
CA LEU A 93 11.50 -15.19 -2.98
C LEU A 93 10.86 -14.31 -1.88
N LEU A 94 9.60 -13.89 -1.99
CA LEU A 94 8.91 -13.17 -0.92
C LEU A 94 8.00 -14.13 -0.15
N VAL A 95 8.31 -14.48 1.09
CA VAL A 95 7.56 -15.50 1.83
C VAL A 95 6.58 -14.88 2.82
N VAL A 96 5.33 -15.35 2.77
CA VAL A 96 4.29 -15.09 3.77
C VAL A 96 4.53 -16.00 4.97
N THR A 97 4.58 -15.43 6.17
CA THR A 97 4.91 -16.19 7.39
C THR A 97 3.68 -16.62 8.20
N ASN A 98 2.51 -16.05 7.94
CA ASN A 98 1.28 -16.31 8.71
C ASN A 98 0.33 -17.33 8.06
N ILE A 99 0.83 -18.25 7.22
CA ILE A 99 0.02 -19.19 6.43
C ILE A 99 -0.94 -20.01 7.30
N GLU A 100 -0.47 -20.50 8.45
CA GLU A 100 -1.31 -21.26 9.38
C GLU A 100 -2.45 -20.40 9.94
N ARG A 101 -2.16 -19.15 10.35
CA ARG A 101 -3.17 -18.20 10.84
C ARG A 101 -4.18 -17.85 9.75
N LEU A 102 -3.75 -17.66 8.51
CA LEU A 102 -4.65 -17.48 7.36
C LEU A 102 -5.59 -18.69 7.19
N GLY A 103 -5.07 -19.91 7.34
CA GLY A 103 -5.87 -21.14 7.31
C GLY A 103 -6.90 -21.21 8.45
N MET A 104 -6.59 -20.69 9.63
CA MET A 104 -7.55 -20.59 10.74
C MET A 104 -8.64 -19.56 10.44
N ILE A 105 -8.28 -18.36 9.98
CA ILE A 105 -9.25 -17.31 9.61
C ILE A 105 -10.17 -17.81 8.49
N GLN A 106 -9.62 -18.49 7.50
CA GLN A 106 -10.34 -19.12 6.41
C GLN A 106 -11.37 -20.15 6.88
N LYS A 107 -11.09 -20.90 7.96
CA LYS A 107 -12.05 -21.82 8.58
C LYS A 107 -13.16 -21.06 9.31
N GLN A 108 -12.81 -19.99 10.05
CA GLN A 108 -13.78 -19.17 10.77
C GLN A 108 -14.77 -18.47 9.83
N LEU A 109 -14.29 -17.95 8.69
CA LEU A 109 -15.13 -17.32 7.67
C LEU A 109 -16.21 -18.26 7.10
N ARG A 110 -15.99 -19.59 7.12
CA ARG A 110 -16.97 -20.57 6.63
C ARG A 110 -18.07 -20.88 7.62
N THR A 111 -17.86 -20.58 8.89
CA THR A 111 -18.77 -20.93 9.99
C THR A 111 -19.48 -19.72 10.58
N ILE A 112 -19.06 -18.52 10.20
CA ILE A 112 -19.57 -17.30 10.79
C ILE A 112 -20.96 -16.93 10.29
N GLU A 113 -21.77 -16.38 11.18
CA GLU A 113 -23.05 -15.81 10.80
C GLU A 113 -22.85 -14.53 9.96
N HIS A 114 -23.53 -14.44 8.82
CA HIS A 114 -23.46 -13.27 7.94
C HIS A 114 -24.40 -12.16 8.45
N SER A 115 -24.09 -11.62 9.63
CA SER A 115 -24.84 -10.56 10.32
C SER A 115 -23.90 -9.58 11.02
N LYS A 116 -24.42 -8.43 11.51
CA LYS A 116 -23.64 -7.48 12.32
C LYS A 116 -23.01 -8.17 13.55
N ASN A 117 -23.76 -9.05 14.21
CA ASN A 117 -23.28 -9.80 15.37
C ASN A 117 -22.15 -10.78 15.00
N GLY A 118 -22.31 -11.50 13.88
CA GLY A 118 -21.24 -12.36 13.37
C GLY A 118 -19.99 -11.56 13.01
N LEU A 119 -20.14 -10.42 12.34
CA LEU A 119 -19.03 -9.53 12.04
C LEU A 119 -18.31 -9.05 13.31
N GLN A 120 -19.06 -8.64 14.33
CA GLN A 120 -18.49 -8.27 15.63
C GLN A 120 -17.70 -9.43 16.26
N GLN A 121 -18.25 -10.64 16.24
CA GLN A 121 -17.59 -11.84 16.73
C GLN A 121 -16.29 -12.15 15.98
N LEU A 122 -16.26 -11.94 14.65
CA LEU A 122 -15.02 -12.07 13.87
C LEU A 122 -13.99 -11.06 14.36
N LEU A 123 -14.33 -9.79 14.25
CA LEU A 123 -13.38 -8.68 14.31
C LEU A 123 -12.79 -8.50 15.71
N PHE A 124 -13.63 -8.60 16.74
CA PHE A 124 -13.23 -8.22 18.10
C PHE A 124 -13.00 -9.40 19.04
N ASN A 125 -13.53 -10.59 18.71
CA ASN A 125 -13.43 -11.77 19.58
C ASN A 125 -12.56 -12.89 18.98
N THR A 126 -12.32 -12.88 17.67
CA THR A 126 -11.61 -13.96 16.96
C THR A 126 -10.27 -13.51 16.39
N LEU A 127 -10.24 -12.33 15.79
CA LEU A 127 -9.06 -11.73 15.18
C LEU A 127 -8.22 -10.99 16.21
N SER A 128 -6.90 -11.01 16.04
CA SER A 128 -6.00 -10.08 16.71
C SER A 128 -5.85 -8.79 15.89
N HIS A 129 -5.23 -7.75 16.46
CA HIS A 129 -4.98 -6.48 15.75
C HIS A 129 -4.29 -6.67 14.40
N GLU A 130 -3.36 -7.63 14.34
CA GLU A 130 -2.55 -7.89 13.16
C GLU A 130 -3.35 -8.49 12.01
N ASP A 131 -4.35 -9.32 12.31
CA ASP A 131 -5.15 -10.01 11.30
C ASP A 131 -6.01 -9.05 10.48
N TRP A 132 -6.37 -7.88 11.02
CA TRP A 132 -7.20 -6.90 10.34
C TRP A 132 -6.56 -6.37 9.05
N ARG A 133 -5.23 -6.37 9.00
CA ARG A 133 -4.44 -5.96 7.83
C ARG A 133 -4.70 -6.82 6.60
N ILE A 134 -5.10 -8.08 6.78
CA ILE A 134 -5.47 -8.97 5.67
C ILE A 134 -6.67 -8.38 4.92
N PHE A 135 -7.63 -7.79 5.63
CA PHE A 135 -8.78 -7.12 5.02
C PHE A 135 -8.43 -5.77 4.40
N LEU A 136 -7.22 -5.26 4.67
CA LEU A 136 -6.62 -4.13 3.94
C LEU A 136 -5.66 -4.58 2.84
N HIS A 137 -5.67 -5.87 2.49
CA HIS A 137 -4.83 -6.50 1.48
C HIS A 137 -3.32 -6.45 1.77
N ILE A 138 -2.95 -6.24 3.04
CA ILE A 138 -1.57 -6.21 3.49
C ILE A 138 -1.18 -7.60 3.98
N ARG A 139 -0.04 -8.09 3.48
CA ARG A 139 0.54 -9.38 3.88
C ARG A 139 1.31 -9.27 5.19
N THR A 140 1.58 -10.43 5.77
CA THR A 140 2.45 -10.57 6.95
C THR A 140 3.71 -11.33 6.56
N THR A 141 4.86 -10.74 6.85
CA THR A 141 6.18 -11.34 6.60
C THR A 141 7.02 -11.35 7.88
N ALA A 142 8.20 -11.97 7.84
CA ALA A 142 9.11 -12.03 8.99
C ALA A 142 9.52 -10.65 9.55
N GLY A 143 9.51 -9.60 8.72
CA GLY A 143 9.79 -8.23 9.14
C GLY A 143 8.54 -7.42 9.51
N GLY A 144 7.35 -8.01 9.46
CA GLY A 144 6.06 -7.34 9.64
C GLY A 144 5.70 -7.01 11.09
N ASN A 145 6.67 -6.67 11.95
CA ASN A 145 6.46 -6.59 13.40
C ASN A 145 5.86 -5.25 13.88
N THR A 146 5.78 -4.24 13.01
CA THR A 146 5.19 -2.94 13.34
C THR A 146 3.68 -2.94 13.11
N PHE A 147 2.95 -3.37 14.12
CA PHE A 147 1.50 -3.55 14.03
C PHE A 147 0.67 -2.29 14.36
N HIS A 148 1.28 -1.29 14.98
CA HIS A 148 0.59 -0.06 15.42
C HIS A 148 0.44 1.03 14.33
N VAL A 149 1.02 0.84 13.15
CA VAL A 149 1.05 1.88 12.10
C VAL A 149 0.15 1.53 10.93
N MET A 150 -0.85 2.36 10.63
CA MET A 150 -1.68 2.19 9.44
C MET A 150 -0.90 2.45 8.14
N PRO A 151 -1.23 1.76 7.04
CA PRO A 151 -0.66 2.08 5.73
C PRO A 151 -0.97 3.54 5.33
N PRO A 152 -0.20 4.14 4.40
CA PRO A 152 -0.63 5.37 3.73
C PRO A 152 -1.86 5.11 2.86
N SER A 153 -2.70 6.12 2.67
CA SER A 153 -3.73 6.11 1.63
C SER A 153 -3.10 6.19 0.24
N LEU A 154 -3.86 5.84 -0.80
CA LEU A 154 -3.42 6.05 -2.19
C LEU A 154 -3.08 7.53 -2.45
N ASN A 155 -3.83 8.47 -1.87
CA ASN A 155 -3.55 9.90 -1.97
C ASN A 155 -2.22 10.28 -1.30
N GLU A 156 -1.97 9.81 -0.07
CA GLU A 156 -0.69 10.01 0.61
C GLU A 156 0.49 9.43 -0.20
N CYS A 157 0.27 8.29 -0.86
CA CYS A 157 1.25 7.66 -1.75
C CYS A 157 1.59 8.56 -2.95
N ILE A 158 0.57 9.08 -3.65
CA ILE A 158 0.73 9.91 -4.85
C ILE A 158 1.29 11.30 -4.49
N ASP A 159 0.82 11.92 -3.40
CA ASP A 159 1.30 13.23 -2.96
C ASP A 159 2.82 13.18 -2.72
N THR A 160 3.26 12.25 -1.87
CA THR A 160 4.65 12.17 -1.45
C THR A 160 5.57 11.76 -2.60
N PHE A 161 5.08 10.96 -3.55
CA PHE A 161 5.79 10.64 -4.79
C PHE A 161 5.97 11.86 -5.71
N THR A 162 4.92 12.66 -5.86
CA THR A 162 4.88 13.80 -6.77
C THR A 162 5.48 15.08 -6.20
N ARG A 163 5.65 15.16 -4.88
CA ARG A 163 6.28 16.28 -4.17
C ARG A 163 7.57 16.74 -4.85
N VAL A 164 7.77 18.06 -4.93
CA VAL A 164 8.99 18.63 -5.51
C VAL A 164 10.18 18.19 -4.67
N TYR A 165 11.18 17.59 -5.32
CA TYR A 165 12.39 17.17 -4.63
C TYR A 165 13.19 18.40 -4.16
N GLN A 166 13.38 18.53 -2.86
CA GLN A 166 14.22 19.59 -2.31
C GLN A 166 15.66 19.07 -2.26
N LYS A 167 16.55 19.66 -3.07
CA LYS A 167 17.97 19.30 -3.05
C LYS A 167 18.63 20.00 -1.84
N PRO A 168 19.20 19.25 -0.88
CA PRO A 168 19.97 19.85 0.21
C PRO A 168 21.13 20.67 -0.36
N ASN A 169 21.31 21.89 0.14
CA ASN A 169 22.41 22.79 -0.25
C ASN A 169 22.47 23.13 -1.75
N ALA A 170 21.34 23.17 -2.45
CA ALA A 170 21.32 23.60 -3.84
C ALA A 170 21.75 25.07 -3.98
N LYS A 171 22.77 25.32 -4.82
CA LYS A 171 23.07 26.67 -5.30
C LYS A 171 21.84 27.18 -6.09
N PRO A 172 21.42 28.44 -5.90
CA PRO A 172 20.35 29.02 -6.70
C PRO A 172 20.68 28.86 -8.19
N ARG A 173 19.71 28.38 -8.98
CA ARG A 173 19.84 28.36 -10.44
C ARG A 173 19.91 29.80 -10.95
N ARG A 174 20.37 29.98 -12.20
CA ARG A 174 20.31 31.27 -12.91
C ARG A 174 18.92 31.90 -12.70
N HIS A 175 18.90 33.20 -12.39
CA HIS A 175 17.75 33.97 -11.90
C HIS A 175 16.40 33.52 -12.51
N GLY A 176 15.49 33.05 -11.66
CA GLY A 176 14.07 32.89 -11.96
C GLY A 176 13.54 31.48 -12.23
N GLN A 177 14.40 30.47 -12.46
CA GLN A 177 13.90 29.10 -12.67
C GLN A 177 13.81 28.30 -11.36
N GLN A 178 12.58 28.02 -10.92
CA GLN A 178 12.31 27.08 -9.83
C GLN A 178 12.60 25.64 -10.27
N TYR A 179 13.11 24.84 -9.33
CA TYR A 179 13.32 23.40 -9.52
C TYR A 179 11.97 22.68 -9.40
N GLN A 180 11.62 21.85 -10.38
CA GLN A 180 10.30 21.20 -10.45
C GLN A 180 10.37 19.67 -10.50
N LEU A 181 11.55 19.07 -10.49
CA LEU A 181 11.69 17.61 -10.50
C LEU A 181 11.08 17.00 -9.23
N SER A 182 10.22 16.00 -9.38
CA SER A 182 9.60 15.31 -8.24
C SER A 182 10.57 14.34 -7.55
N VAL A 183 10.23 13.94 -6.32
CA VAL A 183 10.94 12.87 -5.60
C VAL A 183 10.88 11.56 -6.41
N GLY A 184 9.73 11.22 -6.98
CA GLY A 184 9.55 10.08 -7.88
C GLY A 184 10.49 10.10 -9.08
N ALA A 185 10.53 11.20 -9.83
CA ALA A 185 11.42 11.34 -10.98
C ALA A 185 12.90 11.30 -10.58
N LYS A 186 13.24 11.89 -9.43
CA LYS A 186 14.60 11.81 -8.90
C LYS A 186 14.98 10.37 -8.55
N ALA A 187 14.06 9.59 -7.98
CA ALA A 187 14.28 8.17 -7.72
C ALA A 187 14.48 7.40 -9.03
N LEU A 188 13.58 7.54 -10.00
CA LEU A 188 13.63 6.81 -11.28
C LEU A 188 14.94 7.02 -12.02
N SER A 189 15.51 8.23 -11.97
CA SER A 189 16.81 8.54 -12.58
C SER A 189 17.98 7.67 -12.09
N LYS A 190 17.84 6.99 -10.95
CA LYS A 190 18.84 6.06 -10.39
C LYS A 190 18.64 4.61 -10.80
N HIS A 191 17.43 4.25 -11.25
CA HIS A 191 17.02 2.87 -11.53
C HIS A 191 17.16 2.51 -13.00
N TRP A 192 16.91 3.45 -13.92
CA TRP A 192 16.91 3.13 -15.35
C TRP A 192 18.20 2.52 -15.90
N HIS A 193 19.36 2.81 -15.30
CA HIS A 193 20.65 2.23 -15.71
C HIS A 193 20.88 0.79 -15.20
N ARG A 194 20.03 0.30 -14.30
CA ARG A 194 20.17 -1.01 -13.65
C ARG A 194 19.41 -2.11 -14.37
N ASP A 195 18.50 -1.73 -15.26
CA ASP A 195 17.62 -2.59 -16.03
C ASP A 195 18.14 -2.62 -17.47
N ARG A 196 18.88 -3.68 -17.78
CA ARG A 196 19.60 -3.85 -19.04
C ARG A 196 18.85 -4.74 -20.01
N GLU A 197 18.02 -5.64 -19.49
CA GLU A 197 17.31 -6.65 -20.27
C GLU A 197 15.85 -6.25 -20.53
N GLU A 198 15.06 -6.04 -19.48
CA GLU A 198 13.61 -5.89 -19.55
C GLU A 198 13.13 -4.48 -19.91
N GLN A 199 13.97 -3.47 -19.66
CA GLN A 199 13.70 -2.05 -19.88
C GLN A 199 12.37 -1.57 -19.26
N PHE A 200 11.91 -2.23 -18.20
CA PHE A 200 10.76 -1.85 -17.39
C PHE A 200 10.76 -0.37 -17.00
N TRP A 201 11.91 0.16 -16.56
CA TRP A 201 12.04 1.54 -16.12
C TRP A 201 12.03 2.57 -17.27
N GLY A 202 12.33 2.14 -18.50
CA GLY A 202 12.49 3.01 -19.66
C GLY A 202 13.62 4.05 -19.51
N VAL A 203 13.74 4.96 -20.48
CA VAL A 203 14.83 5.96 -20.50
C VAL A 203 14.42 7.26 -19.80
N CYS A 204 15.05 7.58 -18.67
CA CYS A 204 14.78 8.81 -17.90
C CYS A 204 15.58 10.02 -18.41
N THR A 205 15.25 10.55 -19.60
CA THR A 205 15.91 11.72 -20.22
C THR A 205 14.94 12.88 -20.48
N GLY A 206 15.44 14.03 -20.95
CA GLY A 206 14.63 15.21 -21.25
C GLY A 206 14.48 16.21 -20.10
N THR A 207 13.45 17.05 -20.21
CA THR A 207 13.12 18.13 -19.26
C THR A 207 12.61 17.57 -17.92
N GLU A 208 12.57 18.39 -16.87
CA GLU A 208 12.05 17.97 -15.56
C GLU A 208 10.58 17.54 -15.66
N THR A 209 9.76 18.24 -16.46
CA THR A 209 8.37 17.86 -16.76
C THR A 209 8.29 16.47 -17.38
N LYS A 210 9.06 16.20 -18.45
CA LYS A 210 9.06 14.87 -19.10
C LYS A 210 9.50 13.75 -18.15
N LYS A 211 10.47 14.03 -17.28
CA LYS A 211 10.92 13.07 -16.26
C LYS A 211 9.86 12.81 -15.20
N ASN A 212 9.12 13.84 -14.80
CA ASN A 212 8.00 13.72 -13.86
C ASN A 212 6.86 12.90 -14.47
N GLU A 213 6.47 13.21 -15.71
CA GLU A 213 5.45 12.45 -16.46
C GLU A 213 5.85 10.98 -16.58
N HIS A 214 7.09 10.71 -17.01
CA HIS A 214 7.60 9.34 -17.12
C HIS A 214 7.58 8.61 -15.76
N ALA A 215 7.97 9.28 -14.68
CA ALA A 215 7.91 8.69 -13.35
C ALA A 215 6.48 8.39 -12.89
N ASN A 216 5.52 9.28 -13.19
CA ASN A 216 4.11 9.04 -12.91
C ASN A 216 3.58 7.81 -13.67
N GLN A 217 3.96 7.66 -14.95
CA GLN A 217 3.58 6.49 -15.75
C GLN A 217 4.14 5.19 -15.20
N ILE A 218 5.38 5.19 -14.69
CA ILE A 218 5.94 4.04 -13.98
C ILE A 218 5.19 3.75 -12.67
N LEU A 219 4.80 4.78 -11.91
CA LEU A 219 3.99 4.59 -10.70
C LEU A 219 2.64 3.95 -11.06
N ILE A 220 1.92 4.50 -12.04
CA ILE A 220 0.64 3.97 -12.53
C ILE A 220 0.81 2.51 -12.95
N LYS A 221 1.83 2.20 -13.75
CA LYS A 221 2.12 0.82 -14.18
C LYS A 221 2.27 -0.15 -13.01
N ILE A 222 2.93 0.26 -11.92
CA ILE A 222 3.09 -0.60 -10.72
C ILE A 222 1.78 -0.70 -9.93
N LEU A 223 1.07 0.42 -9.74
CA LEU A 223 -0.14 0.45 -8.93
C LEU A 223 -1.37 -0.16 -9.62
N SER A 224 -1.33 -0.30 -10.95
CA SER A 224 -2.35 -0.99 -11.74
C SER A 224 -2.26 -2.51 -11.69
N ASP A 225 -1.15 -3.10 -11.22
CA ASP A 225 -0.98 -4.55 -11.08
C ASP A 225 -0.43 -4.96 -9.68
N PRO A 226 -1.02 -4.53 -8.56
CA PRO A 226 -0.42 -4.70 -7.24
C PRO A 226 -0.65 -6.11 -6.67
N VAL A 227 0.24 -7.05 -6.98
CA VAL A 227 0.11 -8.45 -6.52
C VAL A 227 0.64 -8.68 -5.09
N TRP A 228 1.45 -7.75 -4.58
CA TRP A 228 2.08 -7.85 -3.28
C TRP A 228 2.11 -6.50 -2.58
N ILE A 229 1.38 -6.39 -1.47
CA ILE A 229 1.40 -5.23 -0.58
C ILE A 229 1.84 -5.71 0.80
N ASN A 230 2.80 -5.02 1.40
CA ASN A 230 3.33 -5.40 2.71
C ASN A 230 3.66 -4.17 3.57
N LEU A 231 3.51 -4.33 4.89
CA LEU A 231 4.04 -3.40 5.89
C LEU A 231 5.10 -4.12 6.72
N HIS A 232 6.33 -3.62 6.73
CA HIS A 232 7.44 -4.26 7.45
C HIS A 232 8.49 -3.26 7.91
N SER A 233 9.28 -3.63 8.89
CA SER A 233 10.37 -2.80 9.41
C SER A 233 11.69 -3.09 8.69
N LEU A 234 12.46 -2.04 8.41
CA LEU A 234 13.88 -2.15 8.05
C LEU A 234 14.76 -2.15 9.30
N PRO A 235 16.04 -2.54 9.19
CA PRO A 235 17.03 -2.24 10.23
C PRO A 235 17.02 -0.75 10.59
N HIS A 236 17.14 -0.44 11.90
CA HIS A 236 16.89 0.90 12.48
C HIS A 236 15.42 1.33 12.48
N ASP A 237 14.54 0.33 12.55
CA ASP A 237 13.13 0.43 12.94
C ASP A 237 12.25 1.34 12.07
N ARG A 238 12.69 1.68 10.86
CA ARG A 238 11.82 2.39 9.91
C ARG A 238 10.76 1.46 9.38
N THR A 239 9.50 1.82 9.59
CA THR A 239 8.37 1.11 8.98
C THR A 239 8.30 1.44 7.49
N VAL A 240 8.17 0.40 6.68
CA VAL A 240 8.09 0.45 5.22
C VAL A 240 6.75 -0.07 4.76
N TYR A 241 6.07 0.73 3.95
CA TYR A 241 4.96 0.29 3.12
C TYR A 241 5.48 0.00 1.72
N GLU A 242 5.31 -1.23 1.26
CA GLU A 242 5.88 -1.73 0.00
C GLU A 242 4.78 -2.33 -0.87
N ILE A 243 4.80 -1.95 -2.15
CA ILE A 243 3.92 -2.50 -3.19
C ILE A 243 4.79 -3.00 -4.34
N ARG A 244 4.49 -4.21 -4.83
CA ARG A 244 5.10 -4.78 -6.02
C ARG A 244 4.05 -5.29 -6.99
N GLN A 245 4.39 -5.19 -8.27
CA GLN A 245 3.63 -5.79 -9.35
C GLN A 245 4.11 -7.19 -9.71
N SER A 246 3.41 -7.87 -10.63
CA SER A 246 3.61 -9.29 -10.96
C SER A 246 5.04 -9.68 -11.35
N GLN A 247 5.80 -8.81 -12.01
CA GLN A 247 7.21 -9.03 -12.37
C GLN A 247 8.19 -8.69 -11.22
N GLY A 248 7.71 -8.33 -10.04
CA GLY A 248 8.54 -8.05 -8.87
C GLY A 248 9.03 -6.61 -8.71
N TYR A 249 9.02 -5.77 -9.76
CA TYR A 249 9.25 -4.32 -9.62
C TYR A 249 8.26 -3.69 -8.64
N GLY A 250 8.69 -2.65 -7.93
CA GLY A 250 7.85 -2.05 -6.91
C GLY A 250 8.21 -0.63 -6.50
N VAL A 251 7.46 -0.14 -5.53
CA VAL A 251 7.59 1.17 -4.89
C VAL A 251 7.47 0.99 -3.39
N ARG A 252 8.09 1.90 -2.64
CA ARG A 252 7.97 1.90 -1.19
C ARG A 252 7.98 3.29 -0.58
N TRP A 253 7.29 3.39 0.55
CA TRP A 253 7.23 4.54 1.43
C TRP A 253 7.78 4.17 2.80
N THR A 254 8.30 5.16 3.51
CA THR A 254 8.80 5.01 4.88
C THR A 254 8.13 6.01 5.80
N ILE A 255 7.98 5.62 7.06
CA ILE A 255 7.63 6.50 8.16
C ILE A 255 8.62 6.23 9.31
N ASP A 256 9.00 7.29 10.03
CA ASP A 256 9.87 7.16 11.21
C ASP A 256 9.07 6.60 12.40
N GLU A 257 9.73 5.92 13.33
CA GLU A 257 9.07 5.31 14.50
C GLU A 257 8.35 6.31 15.39
N LYS A 258 8.85 7.55 15.42
CA LYS A 258 8.27 8.64 16.22
C LYS A 258 6.87 9.07 15.75
N GLY A 259 6.34 8.44 14.70
CA GLY A 259 5.11 8.85 14.05
C GLY A 259 5.33 10.08 13.18
N GLY A 260 4.50 10.23 12.14
CA GLY A 260 4.63 11.34 11.19
C GLY A 260 3.87 11.09 9.90
N ALA A 261 4.26 11.80 8.85
CA ALA A 261 3.75 11.54 7.50
C ALA A 261 4.56 10.42 6.84
N TRP A 262 3.89 9.65 5.99
CA TRP A 262 4.56 8.75 5.07
C TRP A 262 5.37 9.56 4.05
N ASP A 263 6.56 9.07 3.69
CA ASP A 263 7.40 9.68 2.66
C ASP A 263 7.81 8.64 1.62
N PHE A 264 7.75 9.02 0.34
CA PHE A 264 8.21 8.16 -0.74
C PHE A 264 9.71 7.91 -0.63
N ARG A 265 10.08 6.61 -0.55
CA ARG A 265 11.45 6.18 -0.29
C ARG A 265 12.21 5.78 -1.55
N GLY A 266 11.52 5.24 -2.55
CA GLY A 266 12.09 4.89 -3.85
C GLY A 266 11.45 3.66 -4.51
N PHE A 267 11.98 3.34 -5.69
CA PHE A 267 11.61 2.15 -6.45
C PHE A 267 12.37 0.90 -5.97
N LEU A 268 11.87 -0.24 -6.39
CA LEU A 268 12.37 -1.57 -6.07
C LEU A 268 12.54 -2.37 -7.35
N GLU A 269 13.71 -3.01 -7.48
CA GLU A 269 13.96 -4.01 -8.51
C GLU A 269 13.27 -5.33 -8.14
N PRO A 270 13.09 -6.26 -9.10
CA PRO A 270 12.66 -7.61 -8.83
C PRO A 270 13.59 -8.28 -7.82
N GLN A 271 13.03 -9.19 -7.02
CA GLN A 271 13.85 -9.99 -6.13
C GLN A 271 14.72 -10.93 -6.97
N MET A 272 15.99 -11.00 -6.63
CA MET A 272 16.97 -11.89 -7.28
C MET A 272 17.88 -12.47 -6.21
N GLU A 273 18.27 -13.73 -6.40
CA GLU A 273 19.27 -14.37 -5.55
C GLU A 273 20.57 -13.55 -5.62
N ASP A 274 21.18 -13.30 -4.46
CA ASP A 274 22.37 -12.43 -4.32
C ASP A 274 22.25 -11.01 -4.90
N GLY A 275 21.03 -10.46 -5.02
CA GLY A 275 20.80 -9.14 -5.62
C GLY A 275 21.59 -8.00 -4.98
N HIS A 276 21.87 -8.08 -3.67
CA HIS A 276 22.76 -7.13 -3.01
C HIS A 276 24.18 -7.14 -3.60
N ALA A 277 24.76 -8.32 -3.87
CA ALA A 277 26.09 -8.46 -4.45
C ALA A 277 26.15 -7.90 -5.87
N SER A 278 25.08 -8.13 -6.65
CA SER A 278 24.94 -7.62 -8.03
C SER A 278 24.45 -6.17 -8.11
N LYS A 279 24.27 -5.49 -6.96
CA LYS A 279 23.68 -4.13 -6.86
C LYS A 279 22.31 -4.01 -7.54
N TRP A 280 21.58 -5.12 -7.61
CA TRP A 280 20.27 -5.24 -8.24
C TRP A 280 20.29 -4.83 -9.71
N VAL A 281 21.40 -5.10 -10.41
CA VAL A 281 21.48 -4.98 -11.86
C VAL A 281 20.95 -6.27 -12.45
N HIS A 282 19.96 -6.15 -13.33
CA HIS A 282 19.35 -7.21 -14.11
C HIS A 282 19.21 -6.76 -15.56
#